data_AF-A0A2V8P8B2-F1
#
_entry.id   AF-A0A2V8P8B2-F1
#
_cell.length_a   1.000
_cell.length_b   1.000
_cell.length_c   1.000
_cell.angle_alpha   90.00
_cell.angle_beta   90.00
_cell.angle_gamma   90.00
#
_symmetry.space_group_name_H-M   'P 1'
#
loop_
_entity.id
_entity.type
_entity.pdbx_description
1 polymer ?
#
loop_
_entity_poly.entity_id
_entity_poly.type
_entity_poly.pdbx_seq_one_letter_code
_entity_poly.pdbx_strand_id
1 'polypeptide(L)'
;MSLRKGIWIGSGMGGSAASAVGAVVAANELLPNRLSREELLKYALAGEEVASGSAHADNIAPCLFGGLTLVIATNPVRVVSIPVPKEILTVLVHPRHRVETRRARDILKTEVPLADHVRQSAHLGGFIAACYSNDLDLIKDS
;
A
#
# COMPACT_ATOMS: atom_id res chain seq x y z
N MET A 1 -20.27 -16.10 4.31
CA MET A 1 -19.26 -15.41 3.46
C MET A 1 -18.22 -16.45 3.05
N SER A 2 -17.81 -16.46 1.77
CA SER A 2 -16.73 -17.32 1.28
C SER A 2 -15.63 -16.46 0.66
N LEU A 3 -14.37 -16.90 0.75
CA LEU A 3 -13.21 -16.19 0.23
C LEU A 3 -12.45 -17.09 -0.74
N ARG A 4 -12.29 -16.64 -1.99
CA ARG A 4 -11.40 -17.29 -2.97
C ARG A 4 -10.10 -16.48 -3.05
N LYS A 5 -9.00 -17.05 -2.56
CA LYS A 5 -7.68 -16.40 -2.65
C LYS A 5 -7.17 -16.46 -4.10
N GLY A 6 -7.18 -15.31 -4.79
CA GLY A 6 -6.56 -15.13 -6.10
C GLY A 6 -5.10 -14.66 -6.04
N ILE A 7 -4.63 -14.27 -4.85
CA ILE A 7 -3.26 -13.78 -4.59
C ILE A 7 -2.63 -14.68 -3.52
N TRP A 8 -1.42 -15.17 -3.80
CA TRP A 8 -0.67 -16.03 -2.89
C TRP A 8 -0.26 -15.30 -1.61
N ILE A 9 -0.33 -15.99 -0.47
CA ILE A 9 0.03 -15.44 0.84
C ILE A 9 1.55 -15.30 0.94
N GLY A 10 2.05 -14.15 1.41
CA GLY A 10 3.49 -13.88 1.52
C GLY A 10 4.20 -13.75 0.18
N SER A 11 3.47 -13.36 -0.87
CA SER A 11 4.00 -13.13 -2.23
C SER A 11 4.60 -11.74 -2.44
N GLY A 12 4.41 -10.82 -1.49
CA GLY A 12 4.72 -9.40 -1.67
C GLY A 12 3.67 -8.61 -2.46
N MET A 13 2.59 -9.25 -2.92
CA MET A 13 1.57 -8.64 -3.79
C MET A 13 0.32 -8.13 -3.03
N GLY A 14 0.44 -7.80 -1.74
CA GLY A 14 -0.70 -7.28 -0.97
C GLY A 14 -1.84 -8.27 -0.72
N GLY A 15 -1.59 -9.58 -0.76
CA GLY A 15 -2.65 -10.59 -0.66
C GLY A 15 -3.44 -10.61 0.67
N SER A 16 -2.90 -10.07 1.76
CA SER A 16 -3.62 -9.89 3.03
C SER A 16 -4.55 -8.67 2.95
N ALA A 17 -3.99 -7.50 2.60
CA ALA A 17 -4.73 -6.28 2.33
C ALA A 17 -5.90 -6.49 1.35
N ALA A 18 -5.71 -7.25 0.26
CA ALA A 18 -6.78 -7.57 -0.69
C ALA A 18 -7.96 -8.32 -0.05
N SER A 19 -7.69 -9.20 0.93
CA SER A 19 -8.75 -9.91 1.65
C SER A 19 -9.42 -9.01 2.69
N ALA A 20 -8.67 -8.18 3.41
CA ALA A 20 -9.23 -7.21 4.35
C ALA A 20 -10.13 -6.19 3.63
N VAL A 21 -9.62 -5.57 2.56
CA VAL A 21 -10.37 -4.62 1.71
C VAL A 21 -11.58 -5.30 1.09
N GLY A 22 -11.41 -6.49 0.49
CA GLY A 22 -12.51 -7.25 -0.09
C GLY A 22 -13.62 -7.56 0.93
N ALA A 23 -13.25 -7.90 2.17
CA ALA A 23 -14.20 -8.17 3.23
C ALA A 23 -14.99 -6.93 3.65
N VAL A 24 -14.32 -5.80 3.90
CA VAL A 24 -15.01 -4.57 4.32
C VAL A 24 -15.86 -3.97 3.21
N VAL A 25 -15.40 -4.04 1.95
CA VAL A 25 -16.18 -3.59 0.80
C VAL A 25 -17.42 -4.48 0.63
N ALA A 26 -17.27 -5.80 0.69
CA ALA A 26 -18.41 -6.72 0.60
C ALA A 26 -19.41 -6.52 1.76
N ALA A 27 -18.93 -6.29 2.98
CA ALA A 27 -19.79 -5.98 4.11
C ALA A 27 -20.52 -4.64 3.93
N ASN A 28 -19.83 -3.61 3.42
CA ASN A 28 -20.42 -2.30 3.16
C ASN A 28 -21.56 -2.35 2.15
N GLU A 29 -21.46 -3.23 1.14
CA GLU A 29 -22.51 -3.43 0.14
C GLU A 29 -23.81 -3.99 0.73
N LEU A 30 -23.73 -4.68 1.89
CA LEU A 30 -24.89 -5.22 2.61
C LEU A 30 -25.53 -4.22 3.57
N LEU A 31 -24.88 -3.08 3.85
CA LEU A 31 -25.40 -2.08 4.75
C LEU A 31 -26.44 -1.19 4.05
N PRO A 32 -27.53 -0.80 4.74
CA PRO A 32 -28.50 0.14 4.19
C PRO A 32 -27.90 1.53 3.97
N ASN A 33 -27.00 1.94 4.87
CA ASN A 33 -26.24 3.19 4.76
C ASN A 33 -24.77 2.83 4.51
N ARG A 34 -24.35 2.94 3.25
CA ARG A 34 -23.00 2.65 2.82
C ARG A 34 -22.03 3.72 3.32
N LEU A 35 -20.87 3.27 3.77
CA LEU A 35 -19.76 4.11 4.18
C LEU A 35 -18.94 4.57 2.97
N SER A 36 -18.30 5.74 3.10
CA SER A 36 -17.29 6.24 2.17
C SER A 36 -16.02 5.38 2.20
N ARG A 37 -15.16 5.49 1.18
CA ARG A 37 -13.89 4.72 1.15
C ARG A 37 -12.96 5.15 2.28
N GLU A 38 -12.96 6.44 2.61
CA GLU A 38 -12.23 7.01 3.74
C GLU A 38 -12.67 6.39 5.06
N GLU A 39 -13.97 6.17 5.24
CA GLU A 39 -14.50 5.47 6.42
C GLU A 39 -14.20 3.96 6.40
N LEU A 40 -14.19 3.32 5.23
CA LEU A 40 -13.83 1.91 5.11
C LEU A 40 -12.36 1.64 5.43
N LEU A 41 -11.47 2.60 5.15
CA LEU A 41 -10.03 2.49 5.39
C LEU A 41 -9.73 2.09 6.84
N LYS A 42 -10.41 2.71 7.82
CA LYS A 42 -10.21 2.42 9.24
C LYS A 42 -10.57 0.97 9.61
N TYR A 43 -11.60 0.41 8.99
CA TYR A 43 -12.05 -0.97 9.23
C TYR A 43 -11.13 -1.98 8.53
N ALA A 44 -10.65 -1.66 7.32
CA ALA A 44 -9.69 -2.50 6.63
C ALA A 44 -8.37 -2.60 7.42
N LEU A 45 -7.89 -1.48 7.95
CA LEU A 45 -6.69 -1.42 8.79
C LEU A 45 -6.84 -2.24 10.07
N ALA A 46 -7.98 -2.10 10.77
CA ALA A 46 -8.25 -2.89 11.96
C ALA A 46 -8.26 -4.41 11.66
N GLY A 47 -8.82 -4.81 10.52
CA GLY A 47 -8.80 -6.21 10.08
C GLY A 47 -7.39 -6.74 9.82
N GLU A 48 -6.54 -5.95 9.16
CA GLU A 48 -5.15 -6.31 8.89
C GLU A 48 -4.30 -6.37 10.16
N GLU A 49 -4.55 -5.47 11.12
CA GLU A 49 -3.88 -5.48 12.42
C GLU A 49 -4.15 -6.77 13.18
N VAL A 50 -5.42 -7.20 13.25
CA VAL A 50 -5.82 -8.47 13.88
C VAL A 50 -5.19 -9.66 13.16
N ALA A 51 -5.11 -9.63 11.83
CA ALA A 51 -4.61 -10.77 11.05
C ALA A 51 -3.07 -10.89 11.03
N SER A 52 -2.35 -9.77 11.06
CA SER A 52 -0.90 -9.73 10.84
C SER A 52 -0.10 -9.15 12.00
N GLY A 53 -0.77 -8.68 13.05
CA GLY A 53 -0.16 -8.03 14.22
C GLY A 53 0.31 -6.60 13.97
N SER A 54 0.04 -6.02 12.80
CA SER A 54 0.49 -4.68 12.44
C SER A 54 -0.34 -4.08 11.29
N ALA A 55 -0.88 -2.88 11.50
CA ALA A 55 -1.66 -2.18 10.48
C ALA A 55 -0.73 -1.46 9.49
N HIS A 56 -0.81 -1.82 8.21
CA HIS A 56 -0.07 -1.13 7.14
C HIS A 56 -0.99 -0.56 6.09
N ALA A 57 -1.02 0.77 6.02
CA ALA A 57 -1.84 1.48 5.05
C ALA A 57 -1.28 1.43 3.62
N ASP A 58 0.02 1.13 3.46
CA ASP A 58 0.72 1.13 2.16
C ASP A 58 0.12 0.15 1.12
N ASN A 59 -0.41 -0.99 1.55
CA ASN A 59 -1.08 -1.97 0.69
C ASN A 59 -2.60 -1.82 0.70
N ILE A 60 -3.19 -1.43 1.84
CA ILE A 60 -4.63 -1.25 1.97
C ILE A 60 -5.12 -0.05 1.16
N ALA A 61 -4.41 1.07 1.23
CA ALA A 61 -4.78 2.29 0.54
C ALA A 61 -4.88 2.11 -0.98
N PRO A 62 -3.85 1.63 -1.71
CA PRO A 62 -3.98 1.47 -3.16
C PRO A 62 -4.96 0.35 -3.52
N CYS A 63 -5.13 -0.67 -2.66
CA CYS A 63 -6.15 -1.70 -2.88
C CYS A 63 -7.59 -1.16 -2.75
N LEU A 64 -7.83 -0.17 -1.90
CA LEU A 64 -9.16 0.41 -1.65
C LEU A 64 -9.47 1.60 -2.58
N PHE A 65 -8.50 2.51 -2.77
CA PHE A 65 -8.67 3.72 -3.57
C PHE A 65 -8.35 3.50 -5.05
N GLY A 66 -7.49 2.53 -5.37
CA GLY A 66 -6.92 2.34 -6.70
C GLY A 66 -5.75 3.27 -6.97
N GLY A 67 -5.02 3.00 -8.07
CA GLY A 67 -3.90 3.83 -8.51
C GLY A 67 -2.68 3.77 -7.57
N LEU A 68 -1.92 4.86 -7.57
CA LEU A 68 -0.79 5.08 -6.68
C LEU A 68 -1.23 5.97 -5.52
N THR A 69 -0.87 5.60 -4.29
CA THR A 69 -1.27 6.33 -3.09
C THR A 69 -0.08 6.62 -2.19
N LEU A 70 -0.07 7.79 -1.58
CA LEU A 70 0.91 8.21 -0.57
C LEU A 70 0.23 8.30 0.81
N VAL A 71 0.74 7.56 1.79
CA VAL A 71 0.32 7.67 3.20
C VAL A 71 1.12 8.80 3.86
N ILE A 72 0.46 9.93 4.14
CA ILE A 72 1.10 11.13 4.69
C ILE A 72 0.97 11.23 6.22
N ALA A 73 0.11 10.41 6.83
CA ALA A 73 -0.03 10.28 8.28
C ALA A 73 -0.53 8.89 8.61
N THR A 74 -0.12 8.34 9.75
CA THR A 74 -0.53 7.01 10.23
C THR A 74 -1.50 7.07 11.42
N ASN A 75 -1.62 8.22 12.11
CA ASN A 75 -2.56 8.40 13.21
C ASN A 75 -3.01 9.87 13.34
N PRO A 76 -4.22 10.23 12.87
CA PRO A 76 -5.11 9.42 12.05
C PRO A 76 -4.51 9.13 10.67
N VAL A 77 -4.86 8.00 10.07
CA VAL A 77 -4.37 7.66 8.73
C VAL A 77 -4.87 8.68 7.70
N ARG A 78 -3.96 9.28 6.94
CA ARG A 78 -4.29 10.15 5.80
C ARG A 78 -3.56 9.69 4.55
N VAL A 79 -4.31 9.60 3.46
CA VAL A 79 -3.86 9.08 2.17
C VAL A 79 -4.14 10.13 1.11
N VAL A 80 -3.18 10.30 0.19
CA VAL A 80 -3.31 11.16 -0.99
C VAL A 80 -3.13 10.29 -2.24
N SER A 81 -3.98 10.47 -3.24
CA SER A 81 -3.80 9.82 -4.55
C SER A 81 -2.74 10.58 -5.35
N ILE A 82 -1.80 9.83 -5.92
CA ILE A 82 -0.72 10.37 -6.75
C ILE A 82 -1.01 9.98 -8.21
N PRO A 83 -0.96 10.91 -9.17
CA PRO A 83 -1.10 10.57 -10.57
C PRO A 83 0.05 9.65 -11.01
N VAL A 84 -0.25 8.70 -11.89
CA VAL A 84 0.77 7.82 -12.48
C VAL A 84 0.92 8.19 -13.95
N PRO A 85 2.14 8.44 -14.45
CA PRO A 85 2.37 8.67 -15.87
C PRO A 85 1.84 7.53 -16.73
N LYS A 86 1.19 7.87 -17.84
CA LYS A 86 0.43 6.92 -18.67
C LYS A 86 1.31 5.88 -19.35
N GLU A 87 2.58 6.21 -19.53
CA GLU A 87 3.59 5.41 -20.21
C GLU A 87 4.14 4.29 -19.31
N ILE A 88 3.87 4.31 -18.00
CA ILE A 88 4.36 3.30 -17.06
C ILE A 88 3.56 2.00 -17.20
N LEU A 89 4.29 0.92 -17.47
CA LEU A 89 3.77 -0.45 -17.44
C LEU A 89 4.42 -1.23 -16.30
N THR A 90 3.59 -1.90 -15.50
CA THR A 90 4.07 -2.76 -14.40
C THR A 90 4.14 -4.21 -14.86
N VAL A 91 5.35 -4.78 -14.88
CA VAL A 91 5.56 -6.21 -15.08
C VAL A 91 5.74 -6.89 -13.73
N LEU A 92 4.84 -7.82 -13.40
CA LEU A 92 4.85 -8.52 -12.12
C LEU A 92 5.32 -9.96 -12.30
N VAL A 93 6.41 -10.32 -11.61
CA VAL A 93 6.96 -11.69 -11.60
C VAL A 93 6.85 -12.24 -10.19
N HIS A 94 6.11 -13.35 -10.04
CA HIS A 94 5.99 -14.06 -8.77
C HIS A 94 6.85 -15.34 -8.78
N PRO A 95 8.03 -15.35 -8.16
CA PRO A 95 8.80 -16.57 -8.00
C PRO A 95 8.05 -17.53 -7.07
N ARG A 96 8.28 -18.85 -7.22
CA ARG A 96 7.74 -19.88 -6.32
C ARG A 96 8.50 -19.90 -4.97
N HIS A 97 8.59 -18.74 -4.32
CA HIS A 97 9.22 -18.56 -3.02
C HIS A 97 8.35 -17.66 -2.16
N ARG A 98 8.35 -17.92 -0.85
CA ARG A 98 7.57 -17.16 0.13
C ARG A 98 8.52 -16.48 1.09
N VAL A 99 8.39 -15.17 1.22
CA VAL A 99 9.06 -14.39 2.25
C VAL A 99 8.01 -13.96 3.28
N GLU A 100 8.25 -14.28 4.54
CA GLU A 100 7.35 -13.84 5.61
C GLU A 100 7.50 -12.34 5.85
N THR A 101 6.40 -11.59 5.72
CA THR A 101 6.39 -10.13 5.91
C THR A 101 7.00 -9.70 7.24
N ARG A 102 6.72 -10.45 8.31
CA ARG A 102 7.29 -10.21 9.64
C ARG A 102 8.81 -10.35 9.62
N ARG A 103 9.33 -11.46 9.13
CA ARG A 103 10.77 -11.71 9.04
C ARG A 103 11.49 -10.68 8.15
N ALA A 104 10.87 -10.24 7.05
CA ALA A 104 11.43 -9.20 6.20
C ALA A 104 11.55 -7.84 6.91
N ARG A 105 10.70 -7.57 7.92
CA ARG A 105 10.76 -6.35 8.74
C ARG A 105 11.74 -6.49 9.90
N ASP A 106 11.79 -7.67 10.52
CA ASP A 106 12.67 -7.93 11.67
C ASP A 106 14.16 -7.78 11.34
N ILE A 107 14.54 -7.90 10.06
CA ILE A 107 15.92 -7.69 9.59
C ILE A 107 16.29 -6.21 9.34
N LEU A 108 15.32 -5.30 9.36
CA LEU A 108 15.58 -3.88 9.11
C LEU A 108 16.31 -3.27 10.30
N LYS A 109 17.26 -2.37 10.00
CA LYS A 109 17.93 -1.58 11.04
C LYS A 109 16.93 -0.59 11.63
N THR A 110 17.00 -0.39 12.94
CA THR A 110 16.21 0.61 13.66
C THR A 110 16.75 2.03 13.47
N GLU A 111 18.00 2.15 13.00
CA GLU A 111 18.70 3.41 12.79
C GLU A 111 19.17 3.53 11.35
N VAL A 112 19.07 4.75 10.82
CA VAL A 112 19.55 5.11 9.49
C VAL A 112 20.51 6.31 9.59
N PRO A 113 21.65 6.31 8.89
CA PRO A 113 22.50 7.48 8.81
C PRO A 113 21.74 8.70 8.29
N LEU A 114 21.99 9.88 8.85
CA LEU A 114 21.33 11.11 8.41
C LEU A 114 21.48 11.36 6.90
N ALA A 115 22.67 11.08 6.34
CA ALA A 115 22.93 11.22 4.91
C ALA A 115 22.00 10.33 4.05
N ASP A 116 21.71 9.11 4.52
CA ASP A 116 20.80 8.20 3.82
C ASP A 116 19.34 8.67 3.94
N HIS A 117 18.95 9.18 5.11
CA HIS A 117 17.62 9.76 5.31
C HIS A 117 17.38 10.99 4.43
N VAL A 118 18.35 11.90 4.34
CA VAL A 118 18.29 13.08 3.47
C VAL A 118 18.17 12.64 2.01
N ARG A 119 18.99 11.69 1.56
CA ARG A 119 18.95 11.15 0.19
C ARG A 119 17.59 10.51 -0.12
N GLN A 120 17.09 9.62 0.75
CA GLN A 120 15.79 8.97 0.57
C GLN A 120 14.63 9.98 0.53
N SER A 121 14.72 11.05 1.33
CA SER A 121 13.69 12.10 1.36
C SER A 121 13.69 12.93 0.08
N ALA A 122 14.87 13.26 -0.45
CA ALA A 122 15.01 13.95 -1.73
C ALA A 122 14.46 13.10 -2.89
N HIS A 123 14.79 11.81 -2.91
CA HIS A 123 14.29 10.82 -3.86
C HIS A 123 12.76 10.70 -3.82
N LEU A 124 12.17 10.56 -2.63
CA LEU A 124 10.71 10.54 -2.47
C LEU A 124 10.06 11.83 -2.98
N GLY A 125 10.61 13.00 -2.64
CA GLY A 125 10.10 14.28 -3.12
C GLY A 125 10.19 14.43 -4.64
N GLY A 126 11.33 14.03 -5.22
CA GLY A 126 11.56 13.99 -6.66
C GLY A 126 10.58 13.09 -7.38
N PHE A 127 10.39 11.86 -6.89
CA PHE A 127 9.46 10.89 -7.47
C PHE A 127 8.01 11.40 -7.48
N ILE A 128 7.57 12.04 -6.38
CA ILE A 128 6.24 12.65 -6.32
C ILE A 128 6.13 13.81 -7.30
N ALA A 129 7.12 14.71 -7.36
CA ALA A 129 7.11 15.80 -8.32
C ALA A 129 7.05 15.30 -9.77
N ALA A 130 7.85 14.27 -10.09
CA ALA A 130 7.92 13.63 -11.40
C ALA A 130 6.59 12.99 -11.83
N CYS A 131 5.89 12.34 -10.88
CA CYS A 131 4.54 11.84 -11.10
C CYS A 131 3.57 12.95 -11.51
N TYR A 132 3.62 14.10 -10.84
CA TYR A 132 2.75 15.25 -11.16
C TYR A 132 3.15 16.00 -12.42
N SER A 133 4.42 15.97 -12.82
CA SER A 133 4.92 16.60 -14.05
C SER A 133 4.90 15.66 -15.27
N ASN A 134 4.52 14.39 -15.10
CA ASN A 134 4.58 13.35 -16.14
C ASN A 134 5.99 13.20 -16.74
N ASP A 135 7.02 13.32 -15.88
CA ASP A 135 8.43 13.30 -16.27
C ASP A 135 9.05 11.93 -15.94
N LEU A 136 9.21 11.09 -16.97
CA LEU A 136 9.72 9.73 -16.81
C LEU A 136 11.23 9.69 -16.50
N ASP A 137 11.99 10.68 -16.99
CA ASP A 137 13.42 10.76 -16.73
C ASP A 137 13.65 11.13 -15.26
N LEU A 138 12.86 12.08 -14.73
CA LEU A 138 12.92 12.42 -13.32
C LEU A 138 12.44 11.27 -12.42
N ILE A 139 11.46 10.44 -12.84
CA ILE A 139 11.09 9.22 -12.09
C ILE A 139 12.29 8.25 -12.01
N LYS A 140 13.04 8.11 -13.10
CA LYS A 140 14.20 7.20 -13.17
C LYS A 140 15.36 7.68 -12.30
N ASP A 141 15.55 8.99 -12.20
CA ASP A 141 16.62 9.62 -11.42
C ASP A 141 16.27 9.79 -9.92
N SER A 142 15.00 9.61 -9.57
CA SER A 142 14.48 9.68 -8.19
C SER A 142 14.64 8.38 -7.41
#